data_AF-A0AAU6TQD0-F1
#
_entry.id   AF-A0AAU6TQD0-F1
#
_cell.length_a   1.000
_cell.length_b   1.000
_cell.length_c   1.000
_cell.angle_alpha   90.00
_cell.angle_beta   90.00
_cell.angle_gamma   90.00
#
_symmetry.space_group_name_H-M   'P 1'
#
loop_
_entity.id
_entity.type
_entity.pdbx_description
1 polymer ?
#
loop_
_entity_poly.entity_id
_entity_poly.type
_entity_poly.pdbx_seq_one_letter_code
_entity_poly.pdbx_strand_id
1 'polypeptide(L)'
;MATLLQKSKVTKLAGLSVVLLLAACSGDQNYKRQVSGDTSYLDAPQLQALNVPQGMILPLQSGQYDIPQVKQDGATGLALDIRPPVQTVSLLAGSRTETAGDASRLLLENSAENRTLWAQINRVLADRSVPVSQRDEAGGVIVTDWIVWQRADEDLPLQSRQRIKIEPAGSQVAVVVTSEGLKQGENPVTDKTEITRYNNLTLNELVDGLDRMRNAARQETNASQYAAPDVQSGSDKTGLPQIIVRAPFDVVWSRLPVVLESVGMKVGDRTRSTGNIEVTYKGLSSAEWSSLGMDDPSVAEGDYTLQVGDLDNRSSLQFISAKGKPLTQKENDEMVKALEAAFSKSSVK
;
A
#
# COMPACT_ATOMS: atom_id res chain seq x y z
N MET A 1 15.28 -48.79 -37.05
CA MET A 1 14.17 -48.83 -36.06
C MET A 1 14.51 -48.24 -34.68
N ALA A 2 15.77 -48.03 -34.31
CA ALA A 2 16.13 -47.51 -32.97
C ALA A 2 15.87 -45.99 -32.75
N THR A 3 15.88 -45.18 -33.81
CA THR A 3 15.76 -43.70 -33.71
C THR A 3 14.32 -43.19 -33.56
N LEU A 4 13.32 -43.99 -33.97
CA LEU A 4 11.89 -43.64 -33.82
C LEU A 4 11.38 -43.87 -32.39
N LEU A 5 11.92 -44.88 -31.69
CA LEU A 5 11.59 -45.19 -30.29
C LEU A 5 12.14 -44.15 -29.30
N GLN A 6 13.30 -43.54 -29.58
CA GLN A 6 13.88 -42.50 -28.71
C GLN A 6 13.07 -41.20 -28.73
N LYS A 7 12.58 -40.76 -29.90
CA LYS A 7 11.76 -39.55 -30.01
C LYS A 7 10.46 -39.68 -29.20
N SER A 8 9.81 -40.85 -29.24
CA SER A 8 8.56 -41.09 -28.48
C SER A 8 8.75 -41.08 -26.95
N LYS A 9 9.91 -41.52 -26.43
CA LYS A 9 10.19 -41.49 -24.99
C LYS A 9 10.45 -40.08 -24.48
N VAL A 10 11.17 -39.26 -25.25
CA VAL A 10 11.46 -37.86 -24.91
C VAL A 10 10.18 -37.00 -24.93
N THR A 11 9.31 -37.17 -25.93
CA THR A 11 8.03 -36.43 -25.99
C THR A 11 7.08 -36.83 -24.85
N LYS A 12 7.08 -38.11 -24.43
CA LYS A 12 6.30 -38.55 -23.27
C LYS A 12 6.85 -38.03 -21.94
N LEU A 13 8.18 -37.98 -21.76
CA LEU A 13 8.79 -37.38 -20.56
C LEU A 13 8.53 -35.87 -20.48
N ALA A 14 8.67 -35.15 -21.59
CA ALA A 14 8.39 -33.72 -21.65
C ALA A 14 6.90 -33.42 -21.39
N GLY A 15 5.99 -34.21 -21.97
CA GLY A 15 4.56 -34.09 -21.69
C GLY A 15 4.20 -34.38 -20.24
N LEU A 16 4.79 -35.41 -19.63
CA LEU A 16 4.56 -35.73 -18.21
C LEU A 16 5.11 -34.65 -17.26
N SER A 17 6.28 -34.07 -17.58
CA SER A 17 6.87 -32.97 -16.80
C SER A 17 6.03 -31.70 -16.88
N VAL A 18 5.44 -31.40 -18.04
CA VAL A 18 4.53 -30.26 -18.21
C VAL A 18 3.24 -30.50 -17.43
N VAL A 19 2.64 -31.68 -17.49
CA VAL A 19 1.43 -32.01 -16.70
C VAL A 19 1.70 -31.96 -15.19
N LEU A 20 2.86 -32.44 -14.72
CA LEU A 20 3.26 -32.35 -13.31
C LEU A 20 3.53 -30.90 -12.86
N LEU A 21 4.11 -30.06 -13.73
CA LEU A 21 4.32 -28.63 -13.46
C LEU A 21 2.99 -27.84 -13.43
N LEU A 22 2.00 -28.20 -14.24
CA LEU A 22 0.67 -27.58 -14.20
C LEU A 22 -0.15 -28.02 -12.96
N ALA A 23 -0.02 -29.27 -12.52
CA ALA A 23 -0.72 -29.77 -11.34
C ALA A 23 -0.17 -29.20 -10.01
N ALA A 24 1.09 -28.74 -9.99
CA ALA A 24 1.70 -28.17 -8.80
C ALA A 24 1.14 -26.78 -8.40
N CYS A 25 0.50 -26.06 -9.33
CA CYS A 25 -0.19 -24.79 -9.04
C CYS A 25 -1.71 -24.93 -8.93
N SER A 26 -2.30 -26.10 -9.23
CA SER A 26 -3.74 -26.37 -9.10
C SER A 26 -4.11 -26.91 -7.71
N GLY A 27 -3.50 -26.36 -6.66
CA GLY A 27 -3.81 -26.73 -5.28
C GLY A 27 -5.18 -26.18 -4.87
N ASP A 28 -5.94 -26.98 -4.13
CA ASP A 28 -7.10 -26.55 -3.36
C ASP A 28 -6.69 -25.36 -2.47
N GLN A 29 -7.36 -24.20 -2.58
CA GLN A 29 -7.04 -23.00 -1.80
C GLN A 29 -7.75 -22.98 -0.43
N ASN A 30 -8.64 -23.93 -0.15
CA ASN A 30 -9.41 -23.97 1.10
C ASN A 30 -8.52 -24.05 2.35
N TYR A 31 -7.30 -24.61 2.25
CA TYR A 31 -6.35 -24.64 3.37
C TYR A 31 -5.98 -23.22 3.90
N LYS A 32 -6.13 -22.18 3.08
CA LYS A 32 -5.91 -20.77 3.51
C LYS A 32 -7.05 -20.21 4.36
N ARG A 33 -8.20 -20.90 4.35
CA ARG A 33 -9.44 -20.52 5.04
C ARG A 33 -9.74 -21.40 6.24
N GLN A 34 -9.09 -22.55 6.34
CA GLN A 34 -9.41 -23.58 7.33
C GLN A 34 -8.42 -23.62 8.47
N VAL A 35 -8.90 -24.04 9.65
CA VAL A 35 -8.03 -24.40 10.77
C VAL A 35 -7.13 -25.58 10.40
N SER A 36 -5.89 -25.55 10.90
CA SER A 36 -4.98 -26.69 10.80
C SER A 36 -5.41 -27.83 11.72
N GLY A 37 -5.14 -29.06 11.30
CA GLY A 37 -5.41 -30.27 12.10
C GLY A 37 -6.68 -31.00 11.67
N ASP A 38 -7.21 -31.82 12.57
CA ASP A 38 -8.43 -32.58 12.34
C ASP A 38 -9.65 -31.94 13.03
N THR A 39 -10.83 -32.48 12.76
CA THR A 39 -12.10 -32.07 13.36
C THR A 39 -12.59 -33.01 14.46
N SER A 40 -11.70 -33.85 15.02
CA SER A 40 -12.09 -34.89 16.00
C SER A 40 -12.72 -34.34 17.27
N TYR A 41 -12.41 -33.09 17.62
CA TYR A 41 -13.02 -32.40 18.76
C TYR A 41 -14.53 -32.19 18.60
N LEU A 42 -15.06 -32.21 17.36
CA LEU A 42 -16.49 -32.12 17.08
C LEU A 42 -17.24 -33.42 17.43
N ASP A 43 -16.53 -34.55 17.46
CA ASP A 43 -17.07 -35.86 17.81
C ASP A 43 -17.01 -36.14 19.32
N ALA A 44 -16.57 -35.17 20.12
CA ALA A 44 -16.47 -35.32 21.57
C ALA A 44 -17.86 -35.60 22.19
N PRO A 45 -17.98 -36.60 23.07
CA PRO A 45 -19.25 -36.93 23.70
C PRO A 45 -19.74 -35.75 24.55
N GLN A 46 -21.06 -35.58 24.60
CA GLN A 46 -21.68 -34.53 25.43
C GLN A 46 -21.33 -34.72 26.91
N LEU A 47 -21.04 -33.61 27.58
CA LEU A 47 -20.79 -33.60 29.02
C LEU A 47 -22.06 -34.01 29.76
N GLN A 48 -21.93 -34.96 30.68
CA GLN A 48 -23.01 -35.41 31.56
C GLN A 48 -22.70 -35.05 33.00
N ALA A 49 -23.71 -34.56 33.72
CA ALA A 49 -23.58 -34.32 35.14
C ALA A 49 -23.40 -35.65 35.89
N LEU A 50 -22.56 -35.64 36.93
CA LEU A 50 -22.36 -36.80 37.77
C LEU A 50 -23.64 -37.11 38.57
N ASN A 51 -24.15 -38.33 38.46
CA ASN A 51 -25.27 -38.81 39.26
C ASN A 51 -24.81 -39.08 40.69
N VAL A 52 -25.27 -38.26 41.64
CA VAL A 52 -24.88 -38.37 43.06
C VAL A 52 -25.90 -39.22 43.82
N PRO A 53 -25.48 -40.33 44.48
CA PRO A 53 -26.37 -41.13 45.31
C PRO A 53 -26.92 -40.36 46.52
N GLN A 54 -28.12 -40.75 46.96
CA GLN A 54 -28.77 -40.13 48.11
C GLN A 54 -27.92 -40.26 49.38
N GLY A 55 -27.71 -39.14 50.08
CA GLY A 55 -26.91 -39.09 51.31
C GLY A 55 -25.42 -38.77 51.11
N MET A 56 -24.92 -38.61 49.88
CA MET A 56 -23.57 -38.10 49.60
C MET A 56 -23.58 -36.62 49.22
N ILE A 57 -22.53 -35.90 49.62
CA ILE A 57 -22.32 -34.48 49.31
C ILE A 57 -21.07 -34.38 48.44
N LEU A 58 -21.18 -33.68 47.30
CA LEU A 58 -20.03 -33.39 46.46
C LEU A 58 -19.18 -32.26 47.06
N PRO A 59 -17.85 -32.27 46.85
CA PRO A 59 -17.02 -31.13 47.20
C PRO A 59 -17.48 -29.88 46.46
N LEU A 60 -17.23 -28.71 47.05
CA LEU A 60 -17.47 -27.41 46.42
C LEU A 60 -16.71 -27.35 45.08
N GLN A 61 -17.45 -27.18 43.99
CA GLN A 61 -16.87 -27.06 42.65
C GLN A 61 -16.26 -25.66 42.47
N SER A 62 -15.10 -25.61 41.83
CA SER A 62 -14.51 -24.36 41.33
C SER A 62 -15.03 -24.12 39.92
N GLY A 63 -15.57 -22.93 39.66
CA GLY A 63 -16.10 -22.57 38.34
C GLY A 63 -15.05 -22.33 37.25
N GLN A 64 -13.76 -22.58 37.52
CA GLN A 64 -12.66 -22.36 36.56
C GLN A 64 -12.83 -23.17 35.26
N TYR A 65 -13.42 -24.36 35.33
CA TYR A 65 -13.62 -25.26 34.19
C TYR A 65 -15.09 -25.33 33.74
N ASP A 66 -15.95 -24.48 34.29
CA ASP A 66 -17.35 -24.43 33.89
C ASP A 66 -17.46 -23.85 32.49
N ILE A 67 -18.02 -24.63 31.57
CA ILE A 67 -18.25 -24.19 30.19
C ILE A 67 -19.66 -23.58 30.13
N PRO A 68 -19.78 -22.27 29.89
CA PRO A 68 -21.09 -21.64 29.78
C PRO A 68 -21.83 -22.17 28.55
N GLN A 69 -23.12 -22.43 28.71
CA GLN A 69 -23.99 -22.78 27.59
C GLN A 69 -24.23 -21.52 26.76
N VAL A 70 -23.66 -21.50 25.56
CA VAL A 70 -23.88 -20.44 24.57
C VAL A 70 -24.64 -21.01 23.39
N LYS A 71 -25.54 -20.21 22.81
CA LYS A 71 -26.18 -20.58 21.56
C LYS A 71 -25.11 -20.56 20.47
N GLN A 72 -24.89 -21.70 19.82
CA GLN A 72 -23.96 -21.79 18.69
C GLN A 72 -24.65 -21.29 17.42
N ASP A 73 -24.38 -20.04 17.06
CA ASP A 73 -24.78 -19.44 15.79
C ASP A 73 -23.50 -19.14 14.99
N GLY A 74 -22.91 -20.16 14.35
CA GLY A 74 -21.68 -20.00 13.56
C GLY A 74 -21.16 -21.29 12.95
N ALA A 75 -20.28 -21.16 11.95
CA ALA A 75 -19.59 -22.30 11.34
C ALA A 75 -18.55 -22.91 12.29
N THR A 76 -18.32 -24.22 12.17
CA THR A 76 -17.35 -24.97 13.00
C THR A 76 -16.43 -25.83 12.13
N GLY A 77 -15.29 -26.25 12.69
CA GLY A 77 -14.31 -27.07 11.98
C GLY A 77 -13.81 -26.41 10.69
N LEU A 78 -13.74 -27.19 9.62
CA LEU A 78 -13.27 -26.75 8.30
C LEU A 78 -14.26 -25.82 7.57
N ALA A 79 -15.47 -25.64 8.08
CA ALA A 79 -16.42 -24.67 7.52
C ALA A 79 -16.17 -23.25 8.04
N LEU A 80 -15.42 -23.08 9.14
CA LEU A 80 -15.09 -21.78 9.70
C LEU A 80 -13.96 -21.13 8.88
N ASP A 81 -14.26 -19.98 8.27
CA ASP A 81 -13.24 -19.17 7.57
C ASP A 81 -12.38 -18.40 8.59
N ILE A 82 -11.10 -18.77 8.68
CA ILE A 82 -10.12 -18.15 9.57
C ILE A 82 -9.23 -17.09 8.90
N ARG A 83 -9.54 -16.67 7.67
CA ARG A 83 -8.79 -15.60 7.02
C ARG A 83 -8.83 -14.33 7.88
N PRO A 84 -7.75 -13.54 7.90
CA PRO A 84 -7.74 -12.29 8.64
C PRO A 84 -8.92 -11.40 8.20
N PRO A 85 -9.68 -10.82 9.14
CA PRO A 85 -10.69 -9.82 8.82
C PRO A 85 -10.04 -8.67 8.05
N VAL A 86 -10.63 -8.29 6.90
CA VAL A 86 -10.10 -7.19 6.10
C VAL A 86 -10.36 -5.88 6.83
N GLN A 87 -9.30 -5.13 7.10
CA GLN A 87 -9.39 -3.80 7.70
C GLN A 87 -9.50 -2.73 6.60
N THR A 88 -10.28 -1.70 6.86
CA THR A 88 -10.36 -0.51 6.01
C THR A 88 -9.10 0.35 6.16
N VAL A 89 -8.58 0.90 5.06
CA VAL A 89 -7.36 1.72 5.07
C VAL A 89 -7.68 3.21 4.96
N SER A 90 -6.92 4.05 5.67
CA SER A 90 -7.04 5.52 5.65
C SER A 90 -5.77 6.14 5.05
N LEU A 91 -5.61 6.04 3.72
CA LEU A 91 -4.42 6.56 3.02
C LEU A 91 -4.47 8.08 2.80
N LEU A 92 -5.67 8.65 2.75
CA LEU A 92 -5.87 10.07 2.46
C LEU A 92 -5.58 10.91 3.71
N ALA A 93 -4.88 12.05 3.53
CA ALA A 93 -4.59 12.99 4.61
C ALA A 93 -5.89 13.48 5.29
N GLY A 94 -5.91 13.46 6.63
CA GLY A 94 -7.09 13.86 7.41
C GLY A 94 -8.29 12.91 7.29
N SER A 95 -8.11 11.72 6.69
CA SER A 95 -9.18 10.73 6.56
C SER A 95 -9.26 9.77 7.74
N ARG A 96 -10.45 9.23 7.96
CA ARG A 96 -10.69 8.15 8.91
C ARG A 96 -11.60 7.10 8.28
N THR A 97 -11.33 5.84 8.53
CA THR A 97 -12.23 4.75 8.15
C THR A 97 -12.88 4.10 9.34
N GLU A 98 -14.12 3.65 9.17
CA GLU A 98 -14.90 2.94 10.18
C GLU A 98 -15.64 1.77 9.52
N THR A 99 -15.75 0.64 10.23
CA THR A 99 -16.60 -0.49 9.82
C THR A 99 -17.62 -0.72 10.93
N ALA A 100 -18.91 -0.67 10.60
CA ALA A 100 -19.99 -0.86 11.56
C ALA A 100 -21.14 -1.65 10.93
N GLY A 101 -21.38 -2.85 11.45
CA GLY A 101 -22.33 -3.79 10.85
C GLY A 101 -21.93 -4.10 9.41
N ASP A 102 -22.89 -3.97 8.49
CA ASP A 102 -22.68 -4.26 7.06
C ASP A 102 -22.25 -3.01 6.26
N ALA A 103 -21.76 -1.95 6.93
CA ALA A 103 -21.35 -0.71 6.29
C ALA A 103 -19.88 -0.37 6.55
N SER A 104 -19.17 -0.03 5.46
CA SER A 104 -17.78 0.45 5.48
C SER A 104 -17.77 1.93 5.12
N ARG A 105 -17.17 2.77 5.97
CA ARG A 105 -17.19 4.23 5.83
C ARG A 105 -15.79 4.80 5.70
N LEU A 106 -15.63 5.75 4.79
CA LEU A 106 -14.51 6.69 4.73
C LEU A 106 -15.03 8.08 5.04
N LEU A 107 -14.50 8.68 6.10
CA LEU A 107 -14.78 10.04 6.53
C LEU A 107 -13.66 10.95 6.02
N LEU A 108 -14.04 12.03 5.36
CA LEU A 108 -13.15 13.02 4.79
C LEU A 108 -13.53 14.42 5.28
N GLU A 109 -12.55 15.28 5.51
CA GLU A 109 -12.82 16.68 5.84
C GLU A 109 -13.59 17.38 4.71
N ASN A 110 -14.47 18.32 5.06
CA ASN A 110 -15.18 19.12 4.06
C ASN A 110 -14.26 20.20 3.46
N SER A 111 -13.38 19.78 2.55
CA SER A 111 -12.41 20.61 1.84
C SER A 111 -12.82 20.85 0.38
N ALA A 112 -12.17 21.82 -0.28
CA ALA A 112 -12.41 22.08 -1.71
C ALA A 112 -12.13 20.86 -2.59
N GLU A 113 -11.10 20.06 -2.25
CA GLU A 113 -10.76 18.81 -2.95
C GLU A 113 -11.92 17.80 -2.88
N ASN A 114 -12.54 17.66 -1.70
CA ASN A 114 -13.61 16.71 -1.44
C ASN A 114 -14.98 17.16 -1.98
N ARG A 115 -15.13 18.40 -2.47
CA ARG A 115 -16.35 18.83 -3.20
C ARG A 115 -16.51 18.13 -4.55
N THR A 116 -15.41 17.65 -5.13
CA THR A 116 -15.41 16.94 -6.42
C THR A 116 -15.49 15.42 -6.28
N LEU A 117 -15.76 14.92 -5.06
CA LEU A 117 -15.66 13.50 -4.72
C LEU A 117 -16.55 12.59 -5.58
N TRP A 118 -17.73 13.08 -6.00
CA TRP A 118 -18.59 12.36 -6.93
C TRP A 118 -17.89 12.02 -8.25
N ALA A 119 -17.28 13.03 -8.89
CA ALA A 119 -16.54 12.85 -10.14
C ALA A 119 -15.29 11.98 -9.92
N GLN A 120 -14.60 12.18 -8.79
CA GLN A 120 -13.43 11.39 -8.40
C GLN A 120 -13.75 9.90 -8.25
N ILE A 121 -14.82 9.55 -7.52
CA ILE A 121 -15.23 8.16 -7.33
C ILE A 121 -15.65 7.53 -8.66
N ASN A 122 -16.41 8.23 -9.49
CA ASN A 122 -16.79 7.72 -10.82
C ASN A 122 -15.56 7.44 -11.69
N ARG A 123 -14.53 8.30 -11.62
CA ARG A 123 -13.26 8.06 -12.32
C ARG A 123 -12.52 6.85 -11.77
N VAL A 124 -12.41 6.71 -10.45
CA VAL A 124 -11.78 5.53 -9.82
C VAL A 124 -12.48 4.24 -10.23
N LEU A 125 -13.82 4.22 -10.23
CA LEU A 125 -14.59 3.07 -10.69
C LEU A 125 -14.33 2.74 -12.17
N ALA A 126 -14.25 3.77 -13.03
CA ALA A 126 -13.94 3.59 -14.45
C ALA A 126 -12.51 3.06 -14.67
N ASP A 127 -11.52 3.64 -13.98
CA ASP A 127 -10.10 3.23 -14.06
C ASP A 127 -9.91 1.78 -13.60
N ARG A 128 -10.69 1.34 -12.60
CA ARG A 128 -10.75 -0.06 -12.14
C ARG A 128 -11.64 -0.97 -12.97
N SER A 129 -12.24 -0.46 -14.06
CA SER A 129 -13.21 -1.20 -14.89
C SER A 129 -14.37 -1.79 -14.09
N VAL A 130 -14.79 -1.13 -13.01
CA VAL A 130 -15.94 -1.54 -12.21
C VAL A 130 -17.23 -1.16 -12.95
N PRO A 131 -18.08 -2.14 -13.32
CA PRO A 131 -19.34 -1.86 -13.98
C PRO A 131 -20.31 -1.15 -13.02
N VAL A 132 -21.09 -0.21 -13.55
CA VAL A 132 -22.04 0.60 -12.78
C VAL A 132 -23.43 0.45 -13.38
N SER A 133 -24.39 0.02 -12.56
CA SER A 133 -25.77 -0.21 -12.97
C SER A 133 -26.65 1.04 -12.80
N GLN A 134 -26.37 1.88 -11.81
CA GLN A 134 -27.12 3.11 -11.56
C GLN A 134 -26.21 4.23 -11.03
N ARG A 135 -26.48 5.46 -11.48
CA ARG A 135 -25.89 6.69 -10.95
C ARG A 135 -27.00 7.69 -10.63
N ASP A 136 -27.05 8.15 -9.40
CA ASP A 136 -27.90 9.25 -8.93
C ASP A 136 -27.03 10.31 -8.28
N GLU A 137 -26.65 11.32 -9.07
CA GLU A 137 -25.77 12.40 -8.62
C GLU A 137 -26.45 13.32 -7.60
N ALA A 138 -27.76 13.57 -7.76
CA ALA A 138 -28.50 14.40 -6.82
C ALA A 138 -28.61 13.76 -5.44
N GLY A 139 -28.80 12.43 -5.39
CA GLY A 139 -28.82 11.65 -4.15
C GLY A 139 -27.44 11.22 -3.64
N GLY A 140 -26.37 11.42 -4.43
CA GLY A 140 -25.02 10.96 -4.10
C GLY A 140 -24.90 9.44 -4.07
N VAL A 141 -25.67 8.70 -4.86
CA VAL A 141 -25.71 7.23 -4.85
C VAL A 141 -25.19 6.63 -6.15
N ILE A 142 -24.25 5.70 -6.05
CA ILE A 142 -23.78 4.85 -7.15
C ILE A 142 -24.09 3.39 -6.77
N VAL A 143 -24.76 2.66 -7.67
CA VAL A 143 -24.96 1.22 -7.52
C VAL A 143 -24.13 0.52 -8.58
N THR A 144 -23.19 -0.32 -8.15
CA THR A 144 -22.35 -1.09 -9.08
C THR A 144 -23.19 -2.17 -9.77
N ASP A 145 -22.69 -2.74 -10.85
CA ASP A 145 -23.08 -4.09 -11.26
C ASP A 145 -22.21 -5.11 -10.51
N TRP A 146 -22.33 -6.39 -10.85
CA TRP A 146 -21.52 -7.46 -10.27
C TRP A 146 -20.03 -7.25 -10.53
N ILE A 147 -19.28 -7.02 -9.46
CA ILE A 147 -17.82 -6.94 -9.44
C ILE A 147 -17.28 -8.35 -9.22
N VAL A 148 -16.45 -8.85 -10.13
CA VAL A 148 -15.81 -10.17 -10.00
C VAL A 148 -14.47 -10.03 -9.29
N TRP A 149 -14.29 -10.71 -8.17
CA TRP A 149 -13.07 -10.65 -7.36
C TRP A 149 -12.16 -11.85 -7.63
N GLN A 150 -11.06 -11.60 -8.33
CA GLN A 150 -10.05 -12.62 -8.60
C GLN A 150 -9.03 -12.64 -7.47
N ARG A 151 -9.24 -13.51 -6.47
CA ARG A 151 -8.34 -13.62 -5.32
C ARG A 151 -7.67 -14.99 -5.25
N ALA A 152 -6.39 -14.99 -4.90
CA ALA A 152 -5.60 -16.22 -4.81
C ALA A 152 -5.89 -17.06 -3.54
N ASP A 153 -6.70 -16.55 -2.61
CA ASP A 153 -7.15 -17.24 -1.40
C ASP A 153 -8.56 -17.83 -1.56
N GLU A 154 -9.08 -17.88 -2.78
CA GLU A 154 -10.40 -18.44 -3.11
C GLU A 154 -10.28 -19.40 -4.31
N ASP A 155 -10.99 -20.53 -4.26
CA ASP A 155 -11.06 -21.46 -5.40
C ASP A 155 -11.94 -20.93 -6.52
N LEU A 156 -13.07 -20.33 -6.15
CA LEU A 156 -14.04 -19.75 -7.05
C LEU A 156 -14.24 -18.28 -6.69
N PRO A 157 -14.13 -17.37 -7.67
CA PRO A 157 -14.24 -15.94 -7.41
C PRO A 157 -15.64 -15.59 -6.91
N LEU A 158 -15.71 -14.84 -5.82
CA LEU A 158 -16.96 -14.21 -5.42
C LEU A 158 -17.25 -12.99 -6.30
N GLN A 159 -18.55 -12.69 -6.38
CA GLN A 159 -19.08 -11.54 -7.07
C GLN A 159 -19.86 -10.69 -6.09
N SER A 160 -19.57 -9.39 -6.02
CA SER A 160 -20.28 -8.47 -5.14
C SER A 160 -20.94 -7.34 -5.92
N ARG A 161 -22.14 -6.96 -5.51
CA ARG A 161 -22.82 -5.75 -5.96
C ARG A 161 -22.91 -4.79 -4.79
N GLN A 162 -22.52 -3.54 -5.02
CA GLN A 162 -22.30 -2.57 -3.96
C GLN A 162 -23.10 -1.29 -4.21
N ARG A 163 -23.61 -0.72 -3.12
CA ARG A 163 -24.15 0.64 -3.08
C ARG A 163 -23.11 1.54 -2.42
N ILE A 164 -22.68 2.56 -3.14
CA ILE A 164 -21.74 3.57 -2.70
C ILE A 164 -22.54 4.86 -2.53
N LYS A 165 -22.59 5.40 -1.31
CA LYS A 165 -23.29 6.65 -1.00
C LYS A 165 -22.30 7.70 -0.53
N ILE A 166 -22.39 8.89 -1.10
CA ILE A 166 -21.68 10.09 -0.64
C ILE A 166 -22.68 10.94 0.12
N GLU A 167 -22.44 11.17 1.41
CA GLU A 167 -23.36 11.95 2.25
C GLU A 167 -22.65 12.86 3.24
N PRO A 168 -23.25 14.00 3.62
CA PRO A 168 -22.73 14.82 4.70
C PRO A 168 -22.72 14.06 6.03
N ALA A 169 -21.64 14.21 6.80
CA ALA A 169 -21.45 13.62 8.13
C ALA A 169 -20.94 14.69 9.10
N GLY A 170 -21.83 15.59 9.54
CA GLY A 170 -21.44 16.74 10.36
C GLY A 170 -20.55 17.72 9.59
N SER A 171 -19.33 17.98 10.07
CA SER A 171 -18.31 18.79 9.38
C SER A 171 -17.50 18.01 8.34
N GLN A 172 -17.80 16.72 8.17
CA GLN A 172 -17.13 15.82 7.24
C GLN A 172 -18.07 15.41 6.10
N VAL A 173 -17.50 14.78 5.08
CA VAL A 173 -18.22 14.05 4.02
C VAL A 173 -17.89 12.57 4.18
N ALA A 174 -18.90 11.71 4.17
CA ALA A 174 -18.75 10.27 4.26
C ALA A 174 -18.94 9.61 2.88
N VAL A 175 -18.06 8.67 2.54
CA VAL A 175 -18.30 7.66 1.52
C VAL A 175 -18.66 6.37 2.24
N VAL A 176 -19.87 5.89 2.01
CA VAL A 176 -20.43 4.70 2.66
C VAL A 176 -20.62 3.61 1.62
N VAL A 177 -20.04 2.45 1.87
CA VAL A 177 -20.19 1.25 1.03
C VAL A 177 -21.04 0.23 1.79
N THR A 178 -22.10 -0.24 1.15
CA THR A 178 -23.00 -1.29 1.66
C THR A 178 -23.29 -2.31 0.56
N SER A 179 -23.46 -3.57 0.95
CA SER A 179 -23.76 -4.66 0.02
C SER A 179 -25.21 -4.60 -0.50
N GLU A 180 -25.37 -4.70 -1.81
CA GLU A 180 -26.65 -4.98 -2.49
C GLU A 180 -26.76 -6.47 -2.86
N GLY A 181 -25.66 -7.23 -2.74
CA GLY A 181 -25.64 -8.66 -2.99
C GLY A 181 -24.22 -9.21 -3.02
N LEU A 182 -24.06 -10.43 -2.54
CA LEU A 182 -22.84 -11.21 -2.64
C LEU A 182 -23.21 -12.59 -3.14
N LYS A 183 -22.48 -13.12 -4.13
CA LYS A 183 -22.71 -14.47 -4.66
C LYS A 183 -21.41 -15.15 -5.05
N GLN A 184 -21.43 -16.47 -5.05
CA GLN A 184 -20.36 -17.30 -5.60
C GLN A 184 -20.96 -18.17 -6.72
N GLY A 185 -20.56 -17.88 -7.96
CA GLY A 185 -21.31 -18.37 -9.12
C GLY A 185 -22.75 -17.85 -9.10
N GLU A 186 -23.72 -18.76 -9.05
CA GLU A 186 -25.15 -18.42 -8.96
C GLU A 186 -25.72 -18.49 -7.54
N ASN A 187 -24.92 -18.92 -6.55
CA ASN A 187 -25.38 -19.09 -5.18
C ASN A 187 -25.22 -17.79 -4.38
N PRO A 188 -26.29 -17.25 -3.77
CA PRO A 188 -26.18 -16.09 -2.89
C PRO A 188 -25.39 -16.46 -1.63
N VAL A 189 -24.56 -15.52 -1.17
CA VAL A 189 -23.77 -15.63 0.06
C VAL A 189 -24.34 -14.63 1.06
N THR A 190 -24.83 -15.14 2.19
CA THR A 190 -25.45 -14.33 3.26
C THR A 190 -24.60 -14.24 4.52
N ASP A 191 -23.38 -14.78 4.49
CA ASP A 191 -22.45 -14.70 5.61
C ASP A 191 -22.02 -13.25 5.86
N LYS A 192 -22.21 -12.77 7.10
CA LYS A 192 -21.93 -11.37 7.45
C LYS A 192 -20.44 -11.04 7.41
N THR A 193 -19.58 -12.01 7.70
CA THR A 193 -18.12 -11.81 7.67
C THR A 193 -17.66 -11.61 6.22
N GLU A 194 -18.17 -12.41 5.29
CA GLU A 194 -17.91 -12.23 3.85
C GLU A 194 -18.50 -10.92 3.33
N ILE A 195 -19.75 -10.58 3.68
CA ILE A 195 -20.35 -9.29 3.29
C ILE A 195 -19.47 -8.12 3.76
N THR A 196 -19.06 -8.13 5.03
CA THR A 196 -18.18 -7.09 5.60
C THR A 196 -16.83 -7.05 4.89
N ARG A 197 -16.23 -8.21 4.60
CA ARG A 197 -14.97 -8.31 3.86
C ARG A 197 -15.06 -7.63 2.50
N TYR A 198 -16.11 -7.93 1.73
CA TYR A 198 -16.29 -7.38 0.37
C TYR A 198 -16.66 -5.90 0.36
N ASN A 199 -17.35 -5.40 1.39
CA ASN A 199 -17.59 -3.97 1.55
C ASN A 199 -16.28 -3.24 1.88
N ASN A 200 -15.44 -3.81 2.77
CA ASN A 200 -14.14 -3.26 3.11
C ASN A 200 -13.16 -3.28 1.93
N LEU A 201 -13.15 -4.36 1.13
CA LEU A 201 -12.34 -4.43 -0.09
C LEU A 201 -12.75 -3.35 -1.10
N THR A 202 -14.05 -3.18 -1.32
CA THR A 202 -14.56 -2.13 -2.20
C THR A 202 -14.16 -0.73 -1.71
N LEU A 203 -14.27 -0.47 -0.40
CA LEU A 203 -13.84 0.80 0.17
C LEU A 203 -12.33 1.02 0.00
N ASN A 204 -11.52 -0.01 0.23
CA ASN A 204 -10.07 0.06 0.08
C ASN A 204 -9.67 0.37 -1.37
N GLU A 205 -10.35 -0.23 -2.36
CA GLU A 205 -10.15 0.08 -3.78
C GLU A 205 -10.48 1.53 -4.11
N LEU A 206 -11.55 2.08 -3.51
CA LEU A 206 -11.89 3.50 -3.64
C LEU A 206 -10.82 4.40 -3.01
N VAL A 207 -10.40 4.11 -1.78
CA VAL A 207 -9.37 4.89 -1.07
C VAL A 207 -8.05 4.90 -1.85
N ASP A 208 -7.61 3.73 -2.30
CA ASP A 208 -6.37 3.54 -3.06
C ASP A 208 -6.43 4.25 -4.43
N GLY A 209 -7.57 4.18 -5.13
CA GLY A 209 -7.79 4.94 -6.36
C GLY A 209 -7.78 6.46 -6.15
N LEU A 210 -8.45 6.94 -5.10
CA LEU A 210 -8.46 8.36 -4.74
C LEU A 210 -7.06 8.86 -4.38
N ASP A 211 -6.29 8.08 -3.61
CA ASP A 211 -4.93 8.41 -3.23
C ASP A 211 -4.01 8.53 -4.46
N ARG A 212 -4.01 7.51 -5.34
CA ARG A 212 -3.23 7.55 -6.58
C ARG A 212 -3.56 8.77 -7.44
N MET A 213 -4.84 9.06 -7.62
CA MET A 213 -5.27 10.17 -8.46
C MET A 213 -4.84 11.53 -7.85
N ARG A 214 -4.97 11.71 -6.53
CA ARG A 214 -4.52 12.93 -5.85
C ARG A 214 -3.01 13.07 -5.86
N ASN A 215 -2.29 11.97 -5.68
CA ASN A 215 -0.83 11.96 -5.73
C ASN A 215 -0.32 12.26 -7.14
N ALA A 216 -0.98 11.75 -8.19
CA ALA A 216 -0.66 12.10 -9.57
C ALA A 216 -0.89 13.60 -9.85
N ALA A 217 -2.04 14.16 -9.44
CA ALA A 217 -2.33 15.59 -9.61
C ALA A 217 -1.34 16.49 -8.85
N ARG A 218 -0.95 16.09 -7.63
CA ARG A 218 0.10 16.77 -6.85
C ARG A 218 1.45 16.68 -7.55
N GLN A 219 1.80 15.51 -8.10
CA GLN A 219 3.06 15.33 -8.82
C GLN A 219 3.13 16.20 -10.08
N GLU A 220 2.05 16.30 -10.85
CA GLU A 220 1.98 17.20 -12.02
C GLU A 220 2.13 18.67 -11.61
N THR A 221 1.42 19.09 -10.57
CA THR A 221 1.53 20.44 -10.01
C THR A 221 2.96 20.72 -9.56
N ASN A 222 3.56 19.78 -8.81
CA ASN A 222 4.92 19.88 -8.30
C ASN A 222 5.95 19.93 -9.42
N ALA A 223 5.78 19.15 -10.49
CA ALA A 223 6.67 19.17 -11.65
C ALA A 223 6.71 20.55 -12.30
N SER A 224 5.56 21.23 -12.40
CA SER A 224 5.49 22.59 -12.93
C SER A 224 6.01 23.65 -11.94
N GLN A 225 5.62 23.57 -10.67
CA GLN A 225 5.94 24.55 -9.65
C GLN A 225 7.41 24.50 -9.21
N TYR A 226 8.00 23.31 -9.22
CA TYR A 226 9.38 23.04 -8.81
C TYR A 226 10.24 22.56 -9.98
N ALA A 227 9.99 23.06 -11.19
CA ALA A 227 10.79 22.73 -12.37
C ALA A 227 12.27 23.09 -12.12
N ALA A 228 12.55 24.32 -11.69
CA ALA A 228 13.86 24.78 -11.25
C ALA A 228 13.77 25.28 -9.79
N PRO A 229 13.86 24.38 -8.80
CA PRO A 229 13.80 24.78 -7.40
C PRO A 229 15.03 25.64 -7.06
N ASP A 230 14.79 26.71 -6.31
CA ASP A 230 15.84 27.56 -5.74
C ASP A 230 16.66 26.74 -4.72
N VAL A 231 17.98 26.83 -4.80
CA VAL A 231 18.91 26.09 -3.93
C VAL A 231 19.74 27.11 -3.16
N GLN A 232 19.67 27.06 -1.85
CA GLN A 232 20.29 28.04 -0.97
C GLN A 232 21.19 27.36 0.06
N SER A 233 22.23 28.05 0.48
CA SER A 233 22.99 27.66 1.66
C SER A 233 22.20 27.97 2.92
N GLY A 234 22.26 27.09 3.91
CA GLY A 234 21.65 27.26 5.21
C GLY A 234 22.47 26.58 6.30
N SER A 235 21.95 26.61 7.53
CA SER A 235 22.53 25.90 8.66
C SER A 235 21.48 25.08 9.37
N ASP A 236 21.89 23.92 9.89
CA ASP A 236 21.03 23.10 10.74
C ASP A 236 20.90 23.69 12.16
N LYS A 237 20.13 23.01 13.03
CA LYS A 237 19.93 23.45 14.42
C LYS A 237 21.22 23.49 15.26
N THR A 238 22.29 22.86 14.80
CA THR A 238 23.61 22.82 15.44
C THR A 238 24.61 23.80 14.82
N GLY A 239 24.20 24.53 13.78
CA GLY A 239 25.04 25.49 13.06
C GLY A 239 25.92 24.85 12.00
N LEU A 240 25.74 23.56 11.68
CA LEU A 240 26.48 22.91 10.61
C LEU A 240 25.91 23.32 9.23
N PRO A 241 26.76 23.45 8.20
CA PRO A 241 26.31 23.76 6.85
C PRO A 241 25.33 22.73 6.33
N GLN A 242 24.28 23.20 5.66
CA GLN A 242 23.35 22.38 4.89
C GLN A 242 22.89 23.14 3.65
N ILE A 243 22.37 22.40 2.68
CA ILE A 243 21.78 22.94 1.47
C ILE A 243 20.26 22.87 1.60
N ILE A 244 19.57 23.96 1.29
CA ILE A 244 18.11 24.07 1.34
C ILE A 244 17.59 24.14 -0.08
N VAL A 245 16.84 23.12 -0.50
CA VAL A 245 16.16 23.10 -1.79
C VAL A 245 14.71 23.51 -1.59
N ARG A 246 14.24 24.50 -2.36
CA ARG A 246 12.85 24.98 -2.31
C ARG A 246 11.89 24.04 -3.04
N ALA A 247 11.80 22.80 -2.57
CA ALA A 247 10.81 21.81 -2.98
C ALA A 247 10.57 20.78 -1.86
N PRO A 248 9.36 20.17 -1.78
CA PRO A 248 9.06 19.12 -0.80
C PRO A 248 9.96 17.91 -0.93
N PHE A 249 10.06 17.14 0.16
CA PHE A 249 10.91 15.94 0.25
C PHE A 249 10.74 15.00 -0.95
N ASP A 250 9.51 14.66 -1.34
CA ASP A 250 9.26 13.70 -2.42
C ASP A 250 9.71 14.18 -3.79
N VAL A 251 9.62 15.50 -4.03
CA VAL A 251 10.08 16.13 -5.27
C VAL A 251 11.60 16.09 -5.34
N VAL A 252 12.27 16.47 -4.26
CA VAL A 252 13.73 16.45 -4.19
C VAL A 252 14.24 15.02 -4.26
N TRP A 253 13.68 14.11 -3.45
CA TRP A 253 14.03 12.69 -3.40
C TRP A 253 13.94 12.02 -4.77
N SER A 254 12.87 12.25 -5.53
CA SER A 254 12.70 11.63 -6.85
C SER A 254 13.72 12.14 -7.89
N ARG A 255 14.14 13.40 -7.79
CA ARG A 255 15.05 14.05 -8.76
C ARG A 255 16.53 13.91 -8.41
N LEU A 256 16.86 13.73 -7.13
CA LEU A 256 18.24 13.66 -6.65
C LEU A 256 19.14 12.69 -7.42
N PRO A 257 18.72 11.47 -7.82
CA PRO A 257 19.62 10.58 -8.57
C PRO A 257 20.19 11.20 -9.84
N VAL A 258 19.32 11.79 -10.67
CA VAL A 258 19.72 12.42 -11.94
C VAL A 258 20.55 13.68 -11.68
N VAL A 259 20.17 14.46 -10.67
CA VAL A 259 20.87 15.70 -10.29
C VAL A 259 22.28 15.40 -9.78
N LEU A 260 22.43 14.42 -8.90
CA LEU A 260 23.69 13.99 -8.31
C LEU A 260 24.63 13.42 -9.38
N GLU A 261 24.12 12.56 -10.28
CA GLU A 261 24.93 12.02 -11.38
C GLU A 261 25.46 13.13 -12.30
N SER A 262 24.66 14.18 -12.54
CA SER A 262 25.06 15.31 -13.39
C SER A 262 26.17 16.18 -12.79
N VAL A 263 26.47 16.02 -11.50
CA VAL A 263 27.56 16.72 -10.79
C VAL A 263 28.67 15.76 -10.35
N GLY A 264 28.76 14.57 -10.96
CA GLY A 264 29.83 13.61 -10.68
C GLY A 264 29.62 12.74 -9.43
N MET A 265 28.40 12.72 -8.87
CA MET A 265 28.05 11.87 -7.74
C MET A 265 27.30 10.63 -8.21
N LYS A 266 28.00 9.49 -8.23
CA LYS A 266 27.37 8.21 -8.53
C LYS A 266 26.52 7.78 -7.35
N VAL A 267 25.23 7.53 -7.60
CA VAL A 267 24.28 7.13 -6.55
C VAL A 267 24.33 5.63 -6.31
N GLY A 268 24.47 5.25 -5.04
CA GLY A 268 24.39 3.89 -4.52
C GLY A 268 23.04 3.64 -3.85
N ASP A 269 23.08 3.06 -2.66
CA ASP A 269 21.89 2.69 -1.91
C ASP A 269 21.08 3.90 -1.44
N ARG A 270 19.75 3.74 -1.45
CA ARG A 270 18.79 4.79 -1.12
C ARG A 270 17.75 4.28 -0.15
N THR A 271 17.68 4.89 1.03
CA THR A 271 16.72 4.53 2.07
C THR A 271 15.79 5.70 2.35
N ARG A 272 14.57 5.67 1.79
CA ARG A 272 13.60 6.78 1.92
C ARG A 272 13.18 7.03 3.36
N SER A 273 13.01 5.98 4.16
CA SER A 273 12.56 6.10 5.56
C SER A 273 13.53 6.82 6.48
N THR A 274 14.82 6.84 6.13
CA THR A 274 15.86 7.58 6.88
C THR A 274 16.37 8.81 6.13
N GLY A 275 15.92 9.03 4.88
CA GLY A 275 16.41 10.11 4.03
C GLY A 275 17.86 9.93 3.58
N ASN A 276 18.42 8.72 3.64
CA ASN A 276 19.84 8.50 3.34
C ASN A 276 20.06 8.05 1.90
N ILE A 277 21.05 8.67 1.25
CA ILE A 277 21.54 8.29 -0.07
C ILE A 277 23.05 8.10 0.02
N GLU A 278 23.56 6.92 -0.32
CA GLU A 278 24.99 6.71 -0.48
C GLU A 278 25.42 7.25 -1.85
N VAL A 279 26.49 8.04 -1.86
CA VAL A 279 27.06 8.59 -3.10
C VAL A 279 28.57 8.43 -3.11
N THR A 280 29.11 8.04 -4.26
CA THR A 280 30.54 8.11 -4.52
C THR A 280 30.79 9.32 -5.41
N TYR A 281 31.46 10.32 -4.88
CA TYR A 281 31.83 11.52 -5.61
C TYR A 281 33.15 11.32 -6.36
N LYS A 282 33.10 11.58 -7.66
CA LYS A 282 34.26 11.69 -8.53
C LYS A 282 34.09 12.97 -9.35
N GLY A 283 35.05 13.88 -9.24
CA GLY A 283 34.96 15.18 -9.88
C GLY A 283 34.79 15.05 -11.40
N LEU A 284 34.01 15.95 -11.99
CA LEU A 284 33.92 16.07 -13.43
C LEU A 284 35.19 16.73 -13.97
N SER A 285 35.45 16.57 -15.27
CA SER A 285 36.54 17.32 -15.91
C SER A 285 36.25 18.83 -15.90
N SER A 286 37.29 19.66 -15.94
CA SER A 286 37.12 21.13 -15.96
C SER A 286 36.24 21.62 -17.12
N ALA A 287 36.23 20.91 -18.25
CA ALA A 287 35.36 21.20 -19.39
C ALA A 287 33.88 20.91 -19.09
N GLU A 288 33.59 19.84 -18.36
CA GLU A 288 32.24 19.48 -17.93
C GLU A 288 31.71 20.47 -16.89
N TRP A 289 32.53 20.88 -15.92
CA TRP A 289 32.18 21.94 -14.97
C TRP A 289 31.95 23.29 -15.66
N SER A 290 32.81 23.65 -16.62
CA SER A 290 32.62 24.86 -17.44
C SER A 290 31.30 24.81 -18.22
N SER A 291 30.88 23.63 -18.69
CA SER A 291 29.59 23.46 -19.36
C SER A 291 28.39 23.69 -18.43
N LEU A 292 28.58 23.51 -17.11
CA LEU A 292 27.62 23.84 -16.06
C LEU A 292 27.71 25.30 -15.61
N GLY A 293 28.65 26.08 -16.17
CA GLY A 293 28.85 27.50 -15.84
C GLY A 293 29.57 27.72 -14.52
N MET A 294 30.36 26.75 -14.06
CA MET A 294 31.05 26.81 -12.78
C MET A 294 32.48 26.28 -12.83
N ASP A 295 33.28 26.69 -11.84
CA ASP A 295 34.60 26.13 -11.59
C ASP A 295 34.49 24.81 -10.82
N ASP A 296 35.56 24.00 -10.85
CA ASP A 296 35.66 22.73 -10.15
C ASP A 296 35.55 22.95 -8.62
N PRO A 297 34.60 22.30 -7.92
CA PRO A 297 34.45 22.46 -6.48
C PRO A 297 35.63 21.86 -5.71
N SER A 298 35.95 22.44 -4.57
CA SER A 298 37.06 22.01 -3.71
C SER A 298 36.77 20.76 -2.86
N VAL A 299 35.61 20.14 -3.08
CA VAL A 299 35.18 18.91 -2.41
C VAL A 299 36.10 17.75 -2.79
N ALA A 300 36.60 17.01 -1.80
CA ALA A 300 37.45 15.85 -2.07
C ALA A 300 36.68 14.68 -2.67
N GLU A 301 37.25 13.99 -3.66
CA GLU A 301 36.70 12.73 -4.16
C GLU A 301 36.63 11.66 -3.07
N GLY A 302 35.59 10.82 -3.12
CA GLY A 302 35.39 9.74 -2.16
C GLY A 302 33.92 9.44 -1.89
N ASP A 303 33.68 8.61 -0.88
CA ASP A 303 32.33 8.19 -0.49
C ASP A 303 31.72 9.15 0.54
N TYR A 304 30.45 9.47 0.31
CA TYR A 304 29.63 10.33 1.15
C TYR A 304 28.25 9.72 1.38
N THR A 305 27.65 10.04 2.51
CA THR A 305 26.22 9.88 2.76
C THR A 305 25.55 11.25 2.61
N LEU A 306 24.59 11.35 1.69
CA LEU A 306 23.69 12.49 1.61
C LEU A 306 22.46 12.22 2.48
N GLN A 307 22.25 13.06 3.48
CA GLN A 307 21.06 13.05 4.31
C GLN A 307 20.04 14.08 3.80
N VAL A 308 18.81 13.64 3.56
CA VAL A 308 17.69 14.44 3.07
C VAL A 308 16.65 14.58 4.17
N GLY A 309 16.31 15.81 4.54
CA GLY A 309 15.29 16.12 5.55
C GLY A 309 14.07 16.79 4.95
N ASP A 310 12.90 16.49 5.50
CA ASP A 310 11.63 17.13 5.13
C ASP A 310 11.41 18.41 5.96
N LEU A 311 11.23 19.53 5.27
CA LEU A 311 10.89 20.83 5.83
C LEU A 311 9.56 21.35 5.23
N ASP A 312 8.62 20.44 4.95
CA ASP A 312 7.31 20.69 4.35
C ASP A 312 7.42 21.20 2.90
N ASN A 313 7.48 22.51 2.69
CA ASN A 313 7.63 23.09 1.35
C ASN A 313 9.09 23.22 0.87
N ARG A 314 10.05 22.73 1.67
CA ARG A 314 11.49 22.70 1.40
C ARG A 314 12.08 21.36 1.81
N SER A 315 13.29 21.08 1.33
CA SER A 315 14.08 19.94 1.79
C SER A 315 15.47 20.39 2.21
N SER A 316 16.01 19.80 3.27
CA SER A 316 17.41 19.97 3.63
C SER A 316 18.25 18.85 3.05
N LEU A 317 19.46 19.17 2.63
CA LEU A 317 20.45 18.26 2.08
C LEU A 317 21.77 18.47 2.84
N GLN A 318 22.33 17.42 3.43
CA GLN A 318 23.61 17.48 4.13
C GLN A 318 24.52 16.34 3.68
N PHE A 319 25.69 16.69 3.15
CA PHE A 319 26.71 15.73 2.73
C PHE A 319 27.63 15.40 3.90
N ILE A 320 27.75 14.12 4.21
CA ILE A 320 28.57 13.61 5.32
C ILE A 320 29.60 12.65 4.72
N SER A 321 30.89 12.97 4.88
CA SER A 321 31.97 12.09 4.42
C SER A 321 31.97 10.73 5.12
N ALA A 322 32.64 9.72 4.55
CA ALA A 322 32.85 8.41 5.19
C ALA A 322 33.46 8.49 6.62
N LYS A 323 34.08 9.61 7.00
CA LYS A 323 34.62 9.87 8.35
C LYS A 323 33.58 10.46 9.32
N GLY A 324 32.32 10.58 8.89
CA GLY A 324 31.23 11.18 9.68
C GLY A 324 31.31 12.71 9.78
N LYS A 325 32.10 13.37 8.94
CA LYS A 325 32.23 14.84 8.96
C LYS A 325 31.40 15.47 7.85
N PRO A 326 30.56 16.48 8.15
CA PRO A 326 29.88 17.25 7.14
C PRO A 326 30.88 18.07 6.31
N LEU A 327 30.47 18.49 5.12
CA LEU A 327 31.24 19.44 4.32
C LEU A 327 31.45 20.76 5.08
N THR A 328 32.58 21.42 4.80
CA THR A 328 32.83 22.78 5.28
C THR A 328 31.86 23.77 4.63
N GLN A 329 31.71 24.97 5.20
CA GLN A 329 30.82 26.00 4.63
C GLN A 329 31.20 26.34 3.18
N LYS A 330 32.49 26.44 2.88
CA LYS A 330 32.99 26.73 1.53
C LYS A 330 32.59 25.63 0.54
N GLU A 331 32.86 24.37 0.89
CA GLU A 331 32.49 23.20 0.07
C GLU A 331 30.97 23.10 -0.12
N ASN A 332 30.20 23.38 0.94
CA ASN A 332 28.74 23.41 0.88
C ASN A 332 28.25 24.49 -0.09
N ASP A 333 28.79 25.71 -0.03
CA ASP A 333 28.40 26.81 -0.92
C ASP A 333 28.78 26.56 -2.39
N GLU A 334 29.88 25.85 -2.63
CA GLU A 334 30.25 25.38 -3.97
C GLU A 334 29.26 24.31 -4.47
N MET A 335 28.87 23.37 -3.61
CA MET A 335 27.85 22.36 -3.93
C MET A 335 26.45 22.94 -4.11
N VAL A 336 26.09 24.03 -3.43
CA VAL A 336 24.85 24.78 -3.67
C VAL A 336 24.77 25.19 -5.14
N LYS A 337 25.84 25.81 -5.67
CA LYS A 337 25.90 26.26 -7.07
C LYS A 337 25.83 25.09 -8.05
N ALA A 338 26.55 24.00 -7.77
CA ALA A 338 26.49 22.79 -8.59
C ALA A 338 25.07 22.22 -8.67
N LEU A 339 24.42 22.07 -7.53
CA LEU A 339 23.07 21.53 -7.46
C LEU A 339 22.06 22.49 -8.10
N GLU A 340 22.16 23.80 -7.90
CA GLU A 340 21.30 24.79 -8.55
C GLU A 340 21.34 24.68 -10.08
N ALA A 341 22.55 24.59 -10.65
CA ALA A 341 22.75 24.40 -12.08
C ALA A 341 22.18 23.05 -12.57
N ALA A 342 22.39 21.98 -11.80
CA ALA A 342 21.92 20.63 -12.11
C ALA A 342 20.39 20.50 -12.03
N PHE A 343 19.75 21.10 -11.03
CA PHE A 343 18.30 21.17 -10.90
C PHE A 343 17.66 21.97 -12.05
N SER A 344 18.33 23.04 -12.50
CA SER A 344 17.87 23.84 -13.64
C SER A 344 17.96 23.06 -14.96
N LYS A 345 19.05 22.31 -15.20
CA LYS A 345 19.23 21.51 -16.43
C LYS A 345 18.37 20.25 -16.48
N SER A 346 18.19 19.57 -15.35
CA SER A 346 17.34 18.36 -15.28
C SER A 346 15.85 18.64 -15.47
N SER A 347 15.43 19.90 -15.44
CA SER A 347 14.05 20.32 -15.72
C SER A 347 13.69 20.33 -17.21
N VAL A 348 14.69 20.22 -18.11
CA VAL A 348 14.56 20.45 -19.56
C VAL A 348 14.57 19.13 -20.37
N LYS A 349 14.30 17.98 -19.75
CA LYS A 349 14.23 16.69 -20.47
C LYS A 349 12.97 15.89 -20.18
#